data_AF-A0A3N5T8J0-F1
#
_entry.id   AF-A0A3N5T8J0-F1
#
_cell.length_a   1.000
_cell.length_b   1.000
_cell.length_c   1.000
_cell.angle_alpha   90.00
_cell.angle_beta   90.00
_cell.angle_gamma   90.00
#
_symmetry.space_group_name_H-M   'P 1'
#
loop_
_entity.id
_entity.type
_entity.pdbx_description
1 polymer ?
#
loop_
_entity_poly.entity_id
_entity_poly.type
_entity_poly.pdbx_seq_one_letter_code
_entity_poly.pdbx_strand_id
1 'polypeptide(L)' 'VSADAMIRLLLSRNLVREVGKKDVPGHPVQYGTTKEFLMYFKLASISELPKLDEVEEQRFELR' A
#
# COMPACT_ATOMS: atom_id res chain seq x y z
N VAL A 1 -3.86 12.53 -12.50
CA VAL A 1 -4.02 12.89 -11.07
C VAL A 1 -2.77 12.40 -10.33
N SER A 2 -2.12 13.23 -9.52
CA SER A 2 -0.93 12.83 -8.73
C SER A 2 -1.37 12.26 -7.36
N ALA A 3 -0.66 11.22 -6.89
CA ALA A 3 -0.96 10.54 -5.64
C ALA A 3 -0.20 11.13 -4.41
N ASP A 4 0.70 12.08 -4.62
CA ASP A 4 1.61 12.60 -3.58
C ASP A 4 0.89 13.10 -2.32
N ALA A 5 -0.21 13.84 -2.50
CA ALA A 5 -1.00 14.35 -1.38
C ALA A 5 -1.61 13.22 -0.54
N MET A 6 -2.09 12.16 -1.20
CA MET A 6 -2.67 11.01 -0.53
C MET A 6 -1.60 10.19 0.21
N ILE A 7 -0.43 9.98 -0.40
CA ILE A 7 0.69 9.30 0.26
C ILE A 7 1.11 10.04 1.54
N ARG A 8 1.23 11.37 1.49
CA ARG A 8 1.55 12.17 2.69
C ARG A 8 0.48 12.06 3.78
N LEU A 9 -0.80 11.99 3.41
CA LEU A 9 -1.90 11.80 4.35
C LEU A 9 -1.87 10.42 5.02
N LEU A 10 -1.57 9.36 4.26
CA LEU A 10 -1.49 8.01 4.81
C LEU A 10 -0.29 7.86 5.74
N LEU A 11 0.86 8.47 5.38
CA LEU A 11 2.04 8.54 6.23
C LEU A 11 1.76 9.30 7.54
N SER A 12 1.11 10.47 7.47
CA SER A 12 0.82 11.26 8.68
C SER A 12 -0.17 10.56 9.64
N ARG A 13 -1.01 9.67 9.12
CA ARG A 13 -1.91 8.82 9.91
C ARG A 13 -1.27 7.50 10.35
N ASN A 14 0.01 7.28 10.06
CA ASN A 14 0.71 6.01 10.29
C ASN A 14 0.02 4.79 9.66
N LEU A 15 -0.80 4.95 8.62
CA LEU A 15 -1.46 3.82 7.94
C LEU A 15 -0.52 3.11 6.96
N VAL A 16 0.50 3.82 6.47
CA VAL A 16 1.59 3.26 5.65
C VAL A 16 2.93 3.76 6.16
N ARG A 17 4.00 3.07 5.76
CA ARG A 17 5.39 3.44 6.04
C ARG A 17 6.27 3.10 4.85
N GLU A 18 7.46 3.71 4.80
CA GLU A 18 8.52 3.25 3.90
C GLU A 18 8.98 1.85 4.34
N VAL A 19 9.12 0.94 3.37
CA VAL A 19 9.60 -0.44 3.59
C VAL A 19 10.91 -0.71 2.87
N GLY A 20 11.36 0.21 2.02
CA GLY A 20 12.62 0.10 1.29
C GLY A 20 12.62 0.98 0.05
N LYS A 21 13.63 0.77 -0.79
CA LYS A 21 13.72 1.36 -2.13
C LYS A 21 13.93 0.22 -3.11
N LYS A 22 13.22 0.25 -4.23
CA LYS A 22 13.37 -0.77 -5.27
C LYS A 22 14.71 -0.57 -5.99
N ASP A 23 15.43 -1.65 -6.23
CA ASP A 23 16.71 -1.62 -6.96
C ASP A 23 16.49 -1.56 -8.48
N VAL A 24 16.01 -0.42 -8.95
CA VAL A 24 15.78 -0.08 -10.36
C VAL A 24 16.14 1.39 -10.58
N PRO A 25 16.34 1.84 -11.84
CA PRO A 25 16.63 3.25 -12.12
C PRO A 25 15.64 4.21 -11.43
N GLY A 26 16.18 5.21 -10.73
CA GLY A 26 15.40 6.16 -9.93
C GLY A 26 15.14 5.73 -8.47
N HIS A 27 15.49 4.49 -8.10
CA HIS A 27 15.37 3.92 -6.75
C HIS A 27 14.07 4.32 -6.01
N PRO A 28 12.90 4.05 -6.61
CA PRO A 28 11.63 4.52 -6.07
C PRO A 28 11.38 3.91 -4.68
N VAL A 29 10.87 4.76 -3.78
CA VAL A 29 10.49 4.36 -2.42
C VAL A 29 9.34 3.36 -2.50
N GLN A 30 9.48 2.26 -1.77
CA GLN A 30 8.43 1.27 -1.58
C GLN A 30 7.70 1.58 -0.26
N TYR A 31 6.38 1.56 -0.32
CA TYR A 31 5.52 1.73 0.85
C TYR A 31 4.82 0.42 1.18
N GLY A 32 4.57 0.20 2.47
CA GLY A 32 3.78 -0.92 2.97
C GLY A 32 2.88 -0.49 4.12
N THR A 33 1.89 -1.31 4.44
CA THR A 33 0.96 -1.07 5.55
C THR A 33 1.63 -1.29 6.92
N THR A 34 1.01 -0.73 7.95
CA THR A 34 1.49 -0.78 9.34
C THR A 34 0.57 -1.63 10.22
N LYS A 35 0.87 -1.70 11.53
CA LYS A 35 -0.04 -2.31 12.50
C LYS A 35 -1.27 -1.43 12.73
N GLU A 36 -1.12 -0.11 12.66
CA GLU A 36 -2.20 0.87 12.76
C GLU A 36 -3.22 0.69 11.64
N PHE A 37 -2.77 0.35 10.43
CA PHE A 37 -3.67 -0.05 9.34
C PHE A 37 -4.53 -1.26 9.74
N LEU A 38 -3.90 -2.33 10.21
CA LEU A 38 -4.62 -3.55 10.61
C LEU A 38 -5.64 -3.25 11.71
N MET A 39 -5.26 -2.48 12.72
CA MET A 39 -6.17 -2.07 13.80
C MET A 39 -7.34 -1.20 13.28
N TYR A 40 -7.05 -0.24 12.40
CA TYR A 40 -8.06 0.66 11.84
C TYR A 40 -9.11 -0.09 11.03
N PHE A 41 -8.67 -1.07 10.23
CA PHE A 41 -9.54 -1.92 9.41
C PHE A 41 -10.06 -3.18 10.15
N LYS A 42 -9.70 -3.36 11.43
CA LYS A 42 -10.07 -4.51 12.27
C LYS A 42 -9.67 -5.85 11.66
N LEU A 43 -8.47 -5.91 11.11
CA LEU A 43 -7.85 -7.11 10.55
C LEU A 43 -6.85 -7.67 11.57
N ALA A 44 -6.83 -8.98 11.77
CA ALA A 44 -5.76 -9.63 12.54
C ALA A 44 -4.47 -9.77 11.72
N SER A 45 -4.59 -9.85 10.39
CA SER A 45 -3.46 -9.95 9.46
C SER A 45 -3.84 -9.51 8.04
N ILE A 46 -2.85 -9.28 7.19
CA ILE A 46 -3.08 -8.88 5.79
C ILE A 46 -3.80 -9.96 4.96
N SER A 47 -3.74 -11.23 5.36
CA SER A 47 -4.39 -12.33 4.65
C SER A 47 -5.92 -12.35 4.79
N GLU A 48 -6.46 -11.53 5.70
CA GLU A 48 -7.91 -11.35 5.86
C GLU A 48 -8.50 -10.32 4.88
N LEU A 49 -7.65 -9.63 4.11
CA LEU A 49 -8.13 -8.75 3.05
C LEU A 49 -8.96 -9.55 2.04
N PRO A 50 -10.07 -8.98 1.53
CA PRO A 50 -10.83 -9.63 0.47
C PRO A 50 -9.91 -9.86 -0.73
N LYS A 51 -10.08 -11.00 -1.38
CA LYS A 51 -9.42 -11.26 -2.66
C LYS A 51 -9.91 -10.24 -3.68
N LEU A 52 -9.02 -9.84 -4.57
CA LEU A 52 -9.41 -9.06 -5.73
C LEU A 52 -10.32 -9.92 -6.60
N ASP A 53 -11.30 -9.30 -7.23
CA ASP A 53 -12.07 -9.97 -8.29
C ASP A 53 -11.27 -10.02 -9.58
N GLU A 54 -11.72 -10.81 -10.57
CA GLU A 54 -11.01 -11.00 -11.83
C GLU A 54 -10.75 -9.67 -12.59
N VAL A 55 -11.64 -8.69 -12.45
CA VAL A 55 -11.52 -7.38 -13.11
C VAL A 55 -10.45 -6.53 -12.42
N GLU A 56 -10.45 -6.53 -11.08
CA GLU A 56 -9.47 -5.83 -10.27
C GLU A 56 -8.09 -6.46 -10.39
N GLU A 57 -7.97 -7.79 -10.41
CA GLU A 57 -6.70 -8.50 -10.62
C GLU A 57 -6.05 -8.06 -11.95
N GLN A 58 -6.81 -8.08 -13.05
CA GLN A 58 -6.32 -7.62 -14.36
C GLN A 58 -5.90 -6.16 -14.36
N ARG A 59 -6.55 -5.29 -13.59
CA ARG A 59 -6.19 -3.87 -13.49
C ARG A 59 -4.89 -3.65 -12.74
N PHE A 60 -4.59 -4.48 -11.75
CA PHE A 60 -3.44 -4.33 -10.85
C PHE A 60 -2.21 -5.15 -11.26
N GLU A 61 -2.33 -6.08 -12.20
CA GLU A 61 -1.17 -6.68 -12.85
C GLU A 61 -0.33 -5.60 -13.53
N LEU A 62 0.86 -5.35 -12.95
CA LEU A 62 1.89 -4.47 -13.50
C LEU A 62 2.34 -5.03 -14.86
N ARG A 63 1.83 -4.44 -15.94
CA ARG A 63 2.53 -4.40 -17.23
C ARG A 63 3.69 -3.42 -17.18
#